data_AF-A0A3M6CN27-F1
#
_entry.id   AF-A0A3M6CN27-F1
#
_cell.length_a   1.000
_cell.length_b   1.000
_cell.length_c   1.000
_cell.angle_alpha   90.00
_cell.angle_beta   90.00
_cell.angle_gamma   90.00
#
_symmetry.space_group_name_H-M   'P 1'
#
loop_
_entity.id
_entity.type
_entity.pdbx_description
1 polymer ?
#
loop_
_entity_poly.entity_id
_entity_poly.type
_entity_poly.pdbx_seq_one_letter_code
_entity_poly.pdbx_strand_id
1 'polypeptide(L)'
;MKARCPSCGHIPIRLPPTHKCPECGVFSHEWLIYDWESFASSRRGHLKCNVLIIVTVVINMIALVTLESGNFYLWALNLLAIPATISLSLCLYDLRGQAEYEGHDSSAVTPWFMCFSGL
;
A
#
# COMPACT_ATOMS: atom_id res chain seq x y z
N MET A 1 -6.48 -9.73 -16.03
CA MET A 1 -5.95 -8.45 -15.53
C MET A 1 -5.52 -7.62 -16.71
N LYS A 2 -5.92 -6.34 -16.77
CA LYS A 2 -5.35 -5.39 -17.72
C LYS A 2 -3.98 -4.99 -17.21
N ALA A 3 -2.98 -5.01 -18.07
CA ALA A 3 -1.65 -4.58 -17.74
C ALA A 3 -1.24 -3.44 -18.65
N ARG A 4 -0.35 -2.58 -18.16
CA ARG A 4 0.13 -1.41 -18.88
C ARG A 4 1.65 -1.47 -18.97
N CYS A 5 2.18 -1.21 -20.16
CA CYS A 5 3.61 -1.09 -20.35
C CYS A 5 4.12 0.14 -19.59
N PRO A 6 5.13 0.00 -18.70
CA PRO A 6 5.63 1.14 -17.93
C PRO A 6 6.36 2.17 -18.79
N SER A 7 6.86 1.79 -19.97
CA SER A 7 7.64 2.69 -20.84
C SER A 7 6.78 3.54 -21.77
N CYS A 8 5.78 2.95 -22.43
CA CYS A 8 4.97 3.66 -23.45
C CYS A 8 3.48 3.75 -23.10
N GLY A 9 3.05 3.12 -22.00
CA GLY A 9 1.65 3.14 -21.59
C GLY A 9 0.71 2.24 -22.40
N HIS A 10 1.22 1.45 -23.35
CA HIS A 10 0.40 0.53 -24.15
C HIS A 10 -0.30 -0.51 -23.27
N ILE A 11 -1.59 -0.74 -23.51
CA ILE A 11 -2.42 -1.71 -22.80
C ILE A 11 -2.78 -2.86 -23.75
N PRO A 12 -2.02 -3.97 -23.74
CA PRO A 12 -2.28 -5.09 -24.63
C PRO A 12 -3.53 -5.88 -24.18
N ILE A 13 -4.17 -6.57 -25.14
CA ILE A 13 -5.31 -7.46 -24.87
C ILE A 13 -4.86 -8.70 -24.05
N ARG A 14 -3.62 -9.17 -24.26
CA ARG A 14 -2.97 -10.26 -23.52
C ARG A 14 -1.51 -9.92 -23.27
N LEU A 15 -0.97 -10.28 -22.09
CA LEU A 15 0.46 -10.15 -21.84
C LEU A 15 1.24 -10.99 -22.86
N PRO A 16 2.21 -10.41 -23.56
CA PRO A 16 3.08 -11.18 -24.45
C PRO A 16 3.94 -12.13 -23.61
N PRO A 17 4.08 -13.41 -24.01
CA PRO A 17 4.86 -14.40 -23.26
C PRO A 17 6.35 -14.04 -23.19
N THR A 18 6.82 -13.18 -24.08
CA THR A 18 8.19 -12.66 -24.11
C THR A 18 8.41 -11.49 -23.16
N HIS A 19 7.35 -10.98 -22.50
CA HIS A 19 7.38 -9.77 -21.66
C HIS A 19 7.87 -8.50 -22.38
N LYS A 20 8.02 -8.54 -23.71
CA LYS A 20 8.34 -7.38 -24.55
C LYS A 20 7.07 -6.69 -25.01
N CYS A 21 7.02 -5.37 -24.86
CA CYS A 21 5.90 -4.59 -25.34
C CYS A 21 5.82 -4.64 -26.88
N PRO A 22 4.66 -4.94 -27.48
CA PRO A 22 4.52 -5.03 -28.93
C PRO A 22 4.68 -3.68 -29.65
N GLU A 23 4.44 -2.55 -28.95
CA GLU A 23 4.58 -1.22 -29.55
C GLU A 23 6.00 -0.66 -29.44
N CYS A 24 6.59 -0.64 -28.24
CA CYS A 24 7.92 -0.04 -28.05
C CYS A 24 9.07 -1.05 -28.08
N GLY A 25 8.78 -2.36 -28.13
CA GLY A 25 9.80 -3.42 -28.15
C GLY A 25 10.57 -3.63 -26.84
N VAL A 26 10.36 -2.76 -25.85
CA VAL A 26 11.06 -2.79 -24.56
C VAL A 26 10.58 -4.00 -23.73
N PHE A 27 11.54 -4.74 -23.20
CA PHE A 27 11.29 -5.79 -22.23
C PHE A 27 11.00 -5.16 -20.86
N SER A 28 9.88 -5.54 -20.23
CA SER A 28 9.60 -5.20 -18.84
C SER A 28 9.30 -6.46 -18.04
N HIS A 29 10.08 -6.68 -16.97
CA HIS A 29 9.82 -7.77 -16.04
C HIS A 29 8.51 -7.53 -15.27
N GLU A 30 8.32 -6.28 -14.83
CA GLU A 30 7.16 -5.85 -14.06
C GLU A 30 6.27 -4.99 -14.95
N TRP A 31 5.13 -5.54 -15.34
CA TRP A 31 4.09 -4.79 -16.03
C TRP A 31 3.15 -4.20 -14.99
N LEU A 32 2.77 -2.94 -15.15
CA LEU A 32 1.86 -2.27 -14.23
C LEU A 32 0.47 -2.90 -14.33
N ILE A 33 -0.12 -3.25 -13.19
CA ILE A 33 -1.50 -3.71 -13.11
C ILE A 33 -2.40 -2.48 -13.30
N TYR A 34 -3.20 -2.48 -14.37
CA TYR A 34 -4.11 -1.37 -14.69
C TYR A 34 -5.54 -1.70 -14.27
N ASP A 35 -5.75 -1.78 -12.97
CA ASP A 35 -7.06 -2.03 -12.35
C ASP A 35 -7.28 -1.06 -11.18
N TRP A 36 -7.92 0.07 -11.47
CA TRP A 36 -8.17 1.12 -10.47
C TRP A 36 -9.11 0.65 -9.36
N GLU A 37 -10.18 -0.09 -9.69
CA GLU A 37 -11.19 -0.48 -8.70
C GLU A 37 -10.59 -1.41 -7.65
N SER A 38 -9.83 -2.42 -8.10
CA SER A 38 -9.11 -3.31 -7.19
C SER A 38 -8.07 -2.55 -6.35
N PHE A 39 -7.28 -1.68 -6.97
CA PHE A 39 -6.28 -0.85 -6.28
C PHE A 39 -6.91 0.06 -5.21
N ALA A 40 -7.95 0.80 -5.58
CA ALA A 40 -8.68 1.68 -4.68
C ALA A 40 -9.34 0.90 -3.53
N SER A 41 -9.86 -0.30 -3.80
CA SER A 41 -10.43 -1.17 -2.77
C SER A 41 -9.37 -1.59 -1.73
N SER A 42 -8.17 -1.98 -2.20
CA SER A 42 -7.02 -2.32 -1.34
C SER A 42 -6.58 -1.10 -0.51
N ARG A 43 -6.40 0.07 -1.13
CA ARG A 43 -6.04 1.32 -0.43
C ARG A 43 -7.07 1.72 0.63
N ARG A 44 -8.38 1.57 0.35
CA ARG A 44 -9.44 1.78 1.35
C ARG A 44 -9.37 0.77 2.50
N GLY A 45 -9.01 -0.48 2.21
CA GLY A 45 -8.72 -1.49 3.22
C GLY A 45 -7.56 -1.07 4.12
N HIS A 46 -6.44 -0.63 3.53
CA HIS A 46 -5.28 -0.13 4.27
C HIS A 46 -5.62 1.09 5.13
N LEU A 47 -6.43 2.02 4.62
CA LEU A 47 -6.92 3.15 5.43
C LEU A 47 -7.65 2.68 6.69
N LYS A 48 -8.57 1.71 6.56
CA LYS A 48 -9.30 1.17 7.72
C LYS A 48 -8.33 0.55 8.74
N CYS A 49 -7.38 -0.27 8.28
CA CYS A 49 -6.37 -0.87 9.16
C CYS A 49 -5.50 0.19 9.85
N ASN A 50 -5.00 1.18 9.11
CA ASN A 50 -4.18 2.27 9.67
C ASN A 50 -4.95 3.07 10.74
N VAL A 51 -6.23 3.38 10.48
CA VAL A 51 -7.08 4.07 11.46
C VAL A 51 -7.25 3.21 12.73
N LEU A 52 -7.51 1.91 12.59
CA LEU A 52 -7.62 1.01 13.73
C LEU A 52 -6.32 0.95 14.55
N ILE A 53 -5.17 0.82 13.88
CA ILE A 53 -3.85 0.82 14.54
C ILE A 53 -3.63 2.12 15.31
N ILE A 54 -3.91 3.27 14.69
CA ILE A 54 -3.76 4.58 15.34
C ILE A 54 -4.68 4.69 16.57
N VAL A 55 -5.95 4.28 16.46
CA VAL A 55 -6.89 4.29 17.59
C VAL A 55 -6.39 3.39 18.72
N THR A 56 -5.93 2.18 18.42
CA THR A 56 -5.37 1.26 19.42
C THR A 56 -4.12 1.82 20.09
N VAL A 57 -3.22 2.46 19.33
CA VAL A 57 -2.01 3.11 19.86
C VAL A 57 -2.40 4.27 20.79
N VAL A 58 -3.38 5.10 20.43
CA VAL A 58 -3.85 6.20 21.28
C VAL A 58 -4.43 5.68 22.59
N ILE A 59 -5.27 4.64 22.55
CA ILE A 59 -5.83 4.01 23.76
C ILE A 59 -4.71 3.44 24.64
N ASN A 60 -3.74 2.75 24.04
CA ASN A 60 -2.58 2.21 24.76
C ASN A 60 -1.75 3.31 25.42
N MET A 61 -1.47 4.40 24.72
CA MET A 61 -0.73 5.55 25.27
C MET A 61 -1.48 6.17 26.45
N ILE A 62 -2.80 6.37 26.34
CA ILE A 62 -3.62 6.90 27.44
C ILE A 62 -3.52 5.95 28.65
N ALA A 63 -3.72 4.65 28.44
CA ALA A 63 -3.65 3.66 29.52
C ALA A 63 -2.28 3.63 30.21
N LEU A 64 -1.18 3.69 29.45
CA LEU A 64 0.18 3.72 30.00
C LEU A 64 0.42 4.94 30.88
N VAL A 65 -0.04 6.10 30.45
CA VAL A 65 0.09 7.35 31.21
C VAL A 65 -0.79 7.31 32.45
N THR A 66 -2.06 6.89 32.34
CA THR A 66 -2.99 6.86 33.48
C THR A 66 -2.63 5.82 34.55
N LEU A 67 -1.97 4.73 34.15
CA LEU A 67 -1.54 3.65 35.05
C LEU A 67 -0.08 3.78 35.46
N GLU A 68 0.61 4.86 35.07
CA GLU A 68 2.04 5.08 35.33
C GLU A 68 2.94 3.88 34.97
N SER A 69 2.61 3.21 33.86
CA SER A 69 3.25 1.95 33.48
C SER A 69 4.60 2.18 32.82
N GLY A 70 5.65 1.64 33.43
CA GLY A 70 7.01 1.57 32.88
C GLY A 70 7.24 0.43 31.89
N ASN A 71 6.20 -0.24 31.39
CA ASN A 71 6.34 -1.39 30.52
C ASN A 71 6.89 -0.98 29.14
N PHE A 72 8.17 -1.25 28.91
CA PHE A 72 8.89 -0.91 27.69
C PHE A 72 8.22 -1.46 26.41
N TYR A 73 7.68 -2.67 26.43
CA TYR A 73 7.06 -3.27 25.24
C TYR A 73 5.83 -2.49 24.79
N LEU A 74 4.98 -2.08 25.74
CA LEU A 74 3.80 -1.28 25.43
C LEU A 74 4.17 0.12 24.94
N TRP A 75 5.27 0.70 25.42
CA TRP A 75 5.83 1.93 24.88
C TRP A 75 6.36 1.74 23.45
N ALA A 76 7.06 0.64 23.18
CA ALA A 76 7.58 0.32 21.85
C ALA A 76 6.46 0.09 20.82
N LEU A 77 5.32 -0.49 21.22
CA LEU A 77 4.15 -0.65 20.34
C LEU A 77 3.62 0.68 19.80
N ASN A 78 3.79 1.80 20.53
CA ASN A 78 3.36 3.11 20.06
C ASN A 78 4.17 3.57 18.83
N LEU A 79 5.35 3.00 18.56
CA LEU A 79 6.12 3.29 17.35
C LEU A 79 5.39 2.88 16.07
N LEU A 80 4.40 1.96 16.15
CA LEU A 80 3.56 1.58 15.01
C LEU A 80 2.71 2.75 14.47
N ALA A 81 2.51 3.82 15.26
CA ALA A 81 1.82 5.01 14.77
C ALA A 81 2.59 5.71 13.63
N ILE A 82 3.92 5.61 13.59
CA ILE A 82 4.75 6.25 12.55
C ILE A 82 4.45 5.64 11.16
N PRO A 83 4.66 4.34 10.92
CA PRO A 83 4.33 3.76 9.61
C PRO A 83 2.82 3.80 9.31
N ALA A 84 1.95 3.70 10.32
CA ALA A 84 0.50 3.82 10.13
C ALA A 84 0.09 5.20 9.61
N THR A 85 0.65 6.29 10.15
CA THR A 85 0.34 7.68 9.72
C THR A 85 0.92 8.01 8.35
N ILE A 86 2.14 7.54 8.04
CA ILE A 86 2.73 7.65 6.71
C ILE A 86 1.85 6.91 5.69
N SER A 87 1.51 5.65 5.97
CA SER A 87 0.67 4.83 5.09
C SER A 87 -0.74 5.43 4.93
N LEU A 88 -1.32 5.99 5.98
CA LEU A 88 -2.62 6.69 5.92
C LEU A 88 -2.57 7.85 4.92
N SER A 89 -1.52 8.68 4.99
CA SER A 89 -1.33 9.84 4.13
C SER A 89 -1.16 9.43 2.66
N LEU A 90 -0.34 8.42 2.40
CA LEU A 90 -0.13 7.87 1.05
C LEU A 90 -1.43 7.28 0.48
N CYS A 91 -2.19 6.51 1.27
CA CYS A 91 -3.45 5.95 0.79
C CYS A 91 -4.48 7.05 0.46
N LEU A 92 -4.52 8.15 1.23
CA LEU A 92 -5.38 9.30 0.93
C LEU A 92 -4.95 10.03 -0.34
N TYR A 93 -3.64 10.21 -0.54
CA TYR A 93 -3.08 10.79 -1.76
C TYR A 93 -3.45 9.96 -2.99
N ASP A 94 -3.16 8.66 -2.94
CA ASP A 94 -3.42 7.72 -4.03
C ASP A 94 -4.91 7.71 -4.43
N LEU A 95 -5.82 7.68 -3.45
CA LEU A 95 -7.26 7.66 -3.71
C LEU A 95 -7.80 8.97 -4.30
N ARG A 96 -7.13 10.11 -4.07
CA ARG A 96 -7.48 11.40 -4.70
C ARG A 96 -6.95 11.47 -6.13
N GLY A 97 -5.83 10.81 -6.43
CA GLY A 97 -5.16 10.80 -7.73
C GLY A 97 -5.78 9.91 -8.80
N GLN A 98 -7.09 9.61 -8.77
CA GLN A 98 -7.71 8.70 -9.75
C GLN A 98 -7.46 9.13 -11.21
N ALA A 99 -7.49 10.43 -11.49
CA ALA A 99 -7.26 10.96 -12.83
C ALA A 99 -5.82 10.78 -13.33
N GLU A 100 -4.87 10.65 -12.41
CA GLU A 100 -3.42 10.48 -12.67
C GLU A 100 -2.99 9.01 -12.53
N TYR A 101 -3.94 8.10 -12.34
CA TYR A 101 -3.62 6.70 -12.07
C TYR A 101 -3.00 6.03 -13.29
N GLU A 102 -1.71 5.67 -13.17
CA GLU A 102 -0.99 5.05 -14.27
C GLU A 102 -0.98 3.51 -14.25
N GLY A 103 -1.50 2.91 -13.19
CA GLY A 103 -1.30 1.50 -12.87
C GLY A 103 -0.44 1.34 -11.62
N HIS A 104 -0.36 0.13 -11.09
CA HIS A 104 0.41 -0.15 -9.87
C HIS A 104 1.18 -1.47 -9.97
N ASP A 105 2.26 -1.57 -9.21
CA ASP A 105 2.97 -2.84 -9.04
C ASP A 105 2.22 -3.77 -8.09
N SER A 106 2.46 -5.07 -8.21
CA SER A 106 1.84 -6.09 -7.35
C SER A 106 2.15 -5.88 -5.86
N SER A 107 3.29 -5.27 -5.53
CA SER A 107 3.69 -4.92 -4.16
C SER A 107 2.92 -3.73 -3.59
N ALA A 108 2.31 -2.89 -4.44
CA ALA A 108 1.62 -1.68 -3.99
C ALA A 108 0.36 -2.00 -3.16
N VAL A 109 -0.24 -3.17 -3.35
CA VAL A 109 -1.40 -3.65 -2.60
C VAL A 109 -1.03 -4.41 -1.32
N THR A 110 0.27 -4.61 -1.04
CA THR A 110 0.75 -5.22 0.19
C THR A 110 0.72 -4.20 1.33
N PRO A 111 0.08 -4.47 2.47
CA PRO A 111 0.11 -3.58 3.62
C PRO A 111 1.49 -3.62 4.28
N TRP A 112 1.94 -2.46 4.78
CA TRP A 112 3.25 -2.31 5.43
C TRP A 112 3.44 -3.25 6.63
N PHE A 113 2.36 -3.61 7.32
CA PHE A 113 2.42 -4.51 8.46
C PHE A 113 2.68 -5.98 8.07
N MET A 114 2.49 -6.38 6.80
CA MET A 114 2.89 -7.71 6.34
C MET A 114 4.41 -7.91 6.35
N CYS A 115 5.21 -6.85 6.32
CA CYS A 115 6.66 -6.95 6.48
C CYS A 115 7.07 -7.43 7.88
N PHE A 116 6.19 -7.33 8.88
CA PHE A 116 6.44 -7.80 10.25
C PHE A 116 6.01 -9.25 10.47
N SER A 117 5.25 -9.84 9.55
CA SER A 117 4.81 -11.24 9.59
C SER A 117 5.79 -12.23 8.94
N GLY A 118 7.07 -11.85 8.79
CA GLY A 118 8.15 -12.71 8.30
C GLY A 118 8.58 -13.78 9.32
N LEU A 119 7.63 -14.61 9.76
CA LEU A 119 7.80 -15.80 10.61
C LEU A 119 7.25 -17.02 9.88
#